data_AF-A0A2G7TAM9-F1
#
_entry.id   AF-A0A2G7TAM9-F1
#
_cell.length_a   1.000
_cell.length_b   1.000
_cell.length_c   1.000
_cell.angle_alpha   90.00
_cell.angle_beta   90.00
_cell.angle_gamma   90.00
#
_symmetry.space_group_name_H-M   'P 1'
#
loop_
_entity.id
_entity.type
_entity.pdbx_description
1 polymer ?
#
loop_
_entity_poly.entity_id
_entity_poly.type
_entity_poly.pdbx_seq_one_letter_code
_entity_poly.pdbx_strand_id
1 'polypeptide(L)'
;MEPIISFLKRRLREAGAARWELIAAEAGVAKTLPRKIACNDRDNPGVQTIQPLLDYFRLVDLGERTLPELPAPAPAQEPGHA
;
A
#
# COMPACT_ATOMS: atom_id res chain seq x y z
N MET A 1 18.13 6.62 14.55
CA MET A 1 17.87 5.61 13.50
C MET A 1 16.37 5.55 13.31
N GLU A 2 15.85 6.06 12.20
CA GLU A 2 14.41 5.90 11.93
C GLU A 2 14.13 4.41 11.67
N PRO A 3 13.09 3.82 12.30
CA PRO A 3 12.74 2.44 12.01
C PRO A 3 12.20 2.35 10.59
N ILE A 4 12.56 1.30 9.86
CA ILE A 4 12.08 1.03 8.49
C ILE A 4 10.54 1.01 8.39
N ILE A 5 9.89 0.70 9.51
CA ILE A 5 8.43 0.78 9.69
C ILE A 5 7.90 2.21 9.53
N SER A 6 8.61 3.23 10.01
CA SER A 6 8.21 4.63 9.82
C SER A 6 8.23 5.02 8.34
N PHE A 7 9.24 4.55 7.58
CA PHE A 7 9.29 4.74 6.14
C PHE A 7 8.08 4.10 5.44
N LEU A 8 7.80 2.82 5.75
CA LEU A 8 6.64 2.11 5.21
C LEU A 8 5.32 2.80 5.57
N LYS A 9 5.16 3.25 6.82
CA LYS A 9 3.98 4.00 7.28
C LYS A 9 3.78 5.27 6.46
N ARG A 10 4.84 6.04 6.22
CA ARG A 10 4.77 7.27 5.44
C ARG A 10 4.31 6.97 4.02
N ARG A 11 4.98 6.03 3.34
CA ARG A 11 4.62 5.59 1.98
C ARG A 11 3.21 5.03 1.88
N LEU A 12 2.74 4.26 2.86
CA LEU A 12 1.37 3.74 2.90
C LEU A 12 0.33 4.83 3.10
N ARG A 13 0.61 5.85 3.92
CA ARG A 13 -0.28 7.02 4.04
C ARG A 13 -0.29 7.84 2.75
N GLU A 14 0.87 8.04 2.12
CA GLU A 14 0.98 8.76 0.85
C GLU A 14 0.28 8.04 -0.30
N ALA A 15 0.40 6.70 -0.36
CA ALA A 15 -0.29 5.89 -1.35
C ALA A 15 -1.82 5.92 -1.19
N GLY A 16 -2.31 6.13 0.04
CA GLY A 16 -3.73 6.18 0.36
C GLY A 16 -4.35 4.81 0.61
N ALA A 17 -5.34 4.76 1.51
CA ALA A 17 -5.94 3.51 1.98
C ALA A 17 -6.59 2.67 0.87
N ALA A 18 -7.09 3.32 -0.18
CA ALA A 18 -7.68 2.65 -1.33
C ALA A 18 -6.65 1.80 -2.10
N ARG A 19 -5.36 2.14 -2.06
CA ARG A 19 -4.30 1.39 -2.76
C ARG A 19 -3.72 0.26 -1.94
N TRP A 20 -4.05 0.15 -0.65
CA TRP A 20 -3.42 -0.83 0.24
C TRP A 20 -3.66 -2.27 -0.21
N GLU A 21 -4.86 -2.59 -0.68
CA GLU A 21 -5.18 -3.95 -1.16
C GLU A 21 -4.42 -4.27 -2.45
N LEU A 22 -4.28 -3.30 -3.35
CA LEU A 22 -3.55 -3.44 -4.61
C LEU A 22 -2.04 -3.60 -4.36
N ILE A 23 -1.47 -2.74 -3.51
CA ILE A 23 -0.05 -2.82 -3.12
C ILE A 23 0.23 -4.16 -2.43
N ALA A 24 -0.69 -4.65 -1.60
CA ALA A 24 -0.54 -5.93 -0.96
C ALA A 24 -0.52 -7.08 -1.98
N ALA A 25 -1.44 -7.06 -2.96
CA ALA A 25 -1.47 -8.04 -4.04
C ALA A 25 -0.17 -8.00 -4.87
N GLU A 26 0.29 -6.81 -5.25
CA GLU A 26 1.51 -6.59 -6.04
C GLU A 26 2.80 -7.02 -5.32
N ALA A 27 2.85 -6.79 -4.01
CA ALA A 27 3.96 -7.20 -3.15
C ALA A 27 3.87 -8.67 -2.71
N GLY A 28 2.77 -9.38 -3.01
CA GLY A 28 2.56 -10.77 -2.61
C GLY A 28 2.32 -10.95 -1.11
N VAL A 29 1.74 -9.95 -0.44
CA VAL A 29 1.44 -9.96 1.00
C VAL A 29 -0.06 -9.94 1.28
N ALA A 30 -0.44 -10.27 2.52
CA ALA A 30 -1.84 -10.20 2.93
C ALA A 30 -2.37 -8.76 2.89
N LYS A 31 -3.57 -8.55 2.34
CA LYS A 31 -4.25 -7.23 2.28
C LYS A 31 -4.42 -6.52 3.62
N THR A 32 -4.45 -7.27 4.72
CA THR A 32 -4.53 -6.71 6.08
C THR A 32 -3.22 -6.11 6.57
N LEU A 33 -2.09 -6.46 5.96
CA LEU A 33 -0.74 -6.11 6.39
C LEU A 33 -0.45 -4.61 6.26
N PRO A 34 -0.67 -3.95 5.11
CA PRO A 34 -0.54 -2.49 5.01
C PRO A 34 -1.44 -1.74 6.00
N ARG A 35 -2.68 -2.21 6.21
CA ARG A 35 -3.58 -1.65 7.23
C ARG A 35 -3.00 -1.77 8.64
N LYS A 36 -2.45 -2.93 9.01
CA LYS A 36 -1.81 -3.15 10.33
C LYS A 36 -0.58 -2.29 10.55
N ILE A 37 0.24 -2.12 9.51
CA ILE A 37 1.42 -1.24 9.54
C ILE A 37 1.00 0.21 9.73
N ALA A 38 0.04 0.70 8.94
CA ALA A 38 -0.46 2.06 9.02
C ALA A 38 -1.16 2.36 10.36
N CYS A 39 -1.96 1.41 10.86
CA CYS A 39 -2.75 1.54 12.08
C CYS A 39 -1.93 1.30 13.38
N ASN A 40 -0.63 1.01 13.28
CA ASN A 40 0.24 0.75 14.43
C ASN A 40 -0.20 -0.45 15.30
N ASP A 41 -0.86 -1.44 14.68
CA ASP A 41 -1.45 -2.60 15.37
C ASP A 41 -0.40 -3.65 15.78
N ARG A 42 0.83 -3.55 15.25
CA ARG A 42 1.95 -4.39 15.64
C ARG A 42 3.16 -3.52 15.99
N ASP A 43 3.59 -3.61 17.24
CA ASP A 43 4.82 -2.99 17.75
C ASP A 43 6.09 -3.61 17.12
N ASN A 44 6.01 -4.87 16.70
CA ASN A 44 7.08 -5.58 15.98
C ASN A 44 6.53 -6.61 14.96
N PRO A 45 6.07 -6.18 13.77
CA PRO A 45 5.90 -7.12 12.67
C PRO A 45 7.28 -7.66 12.29
N GLY A 46 7.46 -8.98 12.29
CA GLY A 46 8.75 -9.58 11.95
C GLY A 46 9.29 -9.03 10.62
N VAL A 47 10.58 -8.73 10.55
CA VAL A 47 11.24 -8.18 9.35
C VAL A 47 10.87 -8.96 8.08
N GLN A 48 10.77 -10.28 8.19
CA GLN A 48 10.36 -11.17 7.09
C GLN A 48 8.97 -10.86 6.52
N THR A 49 8.05 -10.39 7.36
CA THR A 49 6.68 -10.05 6.95
C THR A 49 6.63 -8.71 6.22
N ILE A 50 7.51 -7.76 6.56
CA ILE A 50 7.55 -6.42 5.94
C ILE A 50 8.55 -6.33 4.79
N GLN A 51 9.50 -7.27 4.68
CA GLN A 51 10.48 -7.34 3.60
C GLN A 51 9.87 -7.25 2.19
N PRO A 52 8.87 -8.06 1.81
CA PRO A 52 8.25 -7.96 0.48
C PRO A 52 7.60 -6.60 0.22
N LEU A 53 6.95 -6.01 1.24
CA LEU A 53 6.35 -4.68 1.13
C LEU A 53 7.44 -3.59 1.00
N LEU A 54 8.53 -3.73 1.75
CA LEU A 54 9.65 -2.83 1.72
C LEU A 54 10.36 -2.87 0.36
N ASP A 55 10.64 -4.07 -0.13
CA ASP A 55 11.28 -4.30 -1.42
C ASP A 55 10.44 -3.67 -2.54
N TYR A 56 9.13 -3.91 -2.52
CA TYR A 56 8.19 -3.27 -3.44
C TYR A 56 8.30 -1.74 -3.43
N PHE A 57 8.23 -1.10 -2.25
CA PHE A 57 8.36 0.36 -2.16
C PHE A 57 9.76 0.87 -2.56
N ARG A 58 10.80 0.05 -2.39
CA ARG A 58 12.16 0.37 -2.84
C ARG A 58 12.26 0.34 -4.35
N LEU A 59 11.65 -0.66 -5.01
CA LEU A 59 11.56 -0.73 -6.47
C LEU A 59 10.74 0.45 -7.03
N VAL A 60 9.68 0.85 -6.32
CA VAL A 60 8.91 2.06 -6.69
C VAL A 60 9.76 3.33 -6.56
N ASP A 61 10.59 3.44 -5.53
CA ASP A 61 11.50 4.57 -5.33
C ASP A 61 12.62 4.61 -6.39
N LEU A 62 13.12 3.44 -6.79
CA LEU A 62 14.11 3.28 -7.87
C LEU A 62 13.52 3.56 -9.25
N GLY A 63 12.20 3.60 -9.40
CA GLY A 63 11.52 3.74 -10.70
C GLY A 63 11.32 2.43 -11.47
N GLU A 64 11.68 1.28 -10.86
CA GLU A 64 11.51 -0.06 -11.44
C GLU A 64 10.05 -0.54 -11.36
N ARG A 65 9.27 0.00 -10.42
CA ARG A 65 7.82 -0.23 -10.31
C ARG A 65 7.05 1.09 -10.16
N THR A 66 5.77 1.05 -10.50
CA THR A 66 4.82 2.13 -10.24
C THR A 66 3.79 1.70 -9.21
N LEU A 67 3.27 2.65 -8.43
CA LEU A 67 2.15 2.39 -7.54
C LEU A 67 0.93 1.98 -8.37
N PRO A 68 0.12 1.02 -7.91
CA PRO A 68 -1.07 0.62 -8.64
C PRO A 68 -2.00 1.82 -8.77
N GLU A 69 -2.43 2.07 -10.01
CA GLU A 69 -3.47 3.05 -10.27
C GLU A 69 -4.75 2.57 -9.60
N LEU A 70 -5.40 3.47 -8.85
CA LEU A 70 -6.74 3.17 -8.39
C LEU A 70 -7.62 3.10 -9.62
N PRO A 71 -8.42 2.04 -9.84
CA PRO A 71 -9.42 2.10 -10.88
C PRO A 71 -10.19 3.39 -10.65
N ALA A 72 -10.20 4.27 -11.65
CA ALA A 72 -10.92 5.53 -11.57
C ALA A 72 -12.31 5.23 -11.00
N PRO A 73 -12.81 6.00 -10.02
CA PRO A 73 -14.15 5.78 -9.51
C PRO A 73 -15.04 5.73 -10.74
N ALA A 74 -15.69 4.57 -10.97
CA ALA A 74 -16.52 4.35 -12.14
C ALA A 74 -17.35 5.62 -12.31
N PRO A 75 -17.35 6.26 -13.50
CA PRO A 75 -18.07 7.51 -13.69
C PRO A 75 -19.47 7.24 -13.18
N ALA A 76 -19.89 8.01 -12.17
CA ALA A 76 -21.20 7.90 -11.59
C ALA A 76 -22.16 7.85 -12.77
N GLN A 77 -22.73 6.68 -13.05
CA GLN A 77 -23.64 6.52 -14.17
C GLN A 77 -24.82 7.41 -13.83
N GLU A 78 -24.86 8.57 -14.47
CA GLU A 78 -25.98 9.49 -14.43
C GLU A 78 -27.22 8.65 -14.79
N PRO A 79 -28.23 8.54 -13.92
CA PRO A 79 -29.48 7.91 -14.32
C PRO A 79 -30.20 8.89 -15.25
N GLY A 80 -29.78 8.91 -16.51
CA GLY A 80 -30.46 9.57 -17.61
C GLY A 80 -31.36 8.58 -18.33
N HIS A 81 -32.64 8.55 -17.96
CA HIS A 81 -33.72 8.00 -18.79
C HIS A 81 -35.02 8.69 -18.36
N ALA A 82 -35.42 9.76 -19.04
CA ALA A 82 -36.30 9.81 -20.22
C ALA A 82 -37.78 9.60 -19.84
#